data_AF-A0A401SGG4-F1
#
_entry.id   AF-A0A401SGG4-F1
#
_cell.length_a   1.000
_cell.length_b   1.000
_cell.length_c   1.000
_cell.angle_alpha   90.00
_cell.angle_beta   90.00
_cell.angle_gamma   90.00
#
_symmetry.space_group_name_H-M   'P 1'
#
loop_
_entity.id
_entity.type
_entity.pdbx_description
1 polymer ?
#
loop_
_entity_poly.entity_id
_entity_poly.type
_entity_poly.pdbx_seq_one_letter_code
_entity_poly.pdbx_strand_id
1 'polypeptide(L)'
;MNYWRENGAPSEKLIVGFPTYGRTFTLSTSQTGVGASASGPGQAGTFTREAGFWSFYEICVFLSGATINFIEDQKVPYAVKGNQWVGYDDHQSFTTKIQWLKAHNFGGAMAWALDLDDFSGNTCSQGVYPLINTLKSLLNIQIADGGSITHNSTSSESTPLKPSVPKVPTTTDPHTSTNNWCHGKLPGLYADPNDRQKFYNCGGGQTFHQSCPEALIFSQTCKCCKWP
;
A
#
# COMPACT_ATOMS: atom_id res chain seq x y z
N MET A 1 -5.72 -8.95 -18.72
CA MET A 1 -4.47 -8.30 -19.20
C MET A 1 -4.27 -8.46 -20.69
N ASN A 2 -4.40 -9.67 -21.26
CA ASN A 2 -4.29 -9.88 -22.72
C ASN A 2 -5.18 -8.92 -23.51
N TYR A 3 -6.45 -8.79 -23.12
CA TYR A 3 -7.38 -7.82 -23.70
C TYR A 3 -6.79 -6.40 -23.84
N TRP A 4 -6.22 -5.83 -22.77
CA TRP A 4 -5.64 -4.49 -22.81
C TRP A 4 -4.43 -4.40 -23.74
N ARG A 5 -3.55 -5.41 -23.69
CA ARG A 5 -2.37 -5.50 -24.55
C ARG A 5 -2.73 -5.63 -26.01
N GLU A 6 -3.70 -6.48 -26.34
CA GLU A 6 -4.21 -6.71 -27.70
C GLU A 6 -4.92 -5.47 -28.26
N ASN A 7 -5.44 -4.60 -27.39
CA ASN A 7 -6.03 -3.31 -27.76
C ASN A 7 -5.03 -2.13 -27.69
N GLY A 8 -3.72 -2.42 -27.73
CA GLY A 8 -2.68 -1.40 -27.94
C GLY A 8 -2.07 -0.79 -26.69
N ALA A 9 -2.43 -1.26 -25.48
CA ALA A 9 -1.74 -0.83 -24.27
C ALA A 9 -0.35 -1.49 -24.17
N PRO A 10 0.75 -0.71 -24.07
CA PRO A 10 2.09 -1.29 -23.90
C PRO A 10 2.19 -2.09 -22.60
N SER A 11 2.82 -3.26 -22.64
CA SER A 11 2.86 -4.19 -21.49
C SER A 11 3.51 -3.54 -20.26
N GLU A 12 4.60 -2.83 -20.48
CA GLU A 12 5.37 -2.09 -19.47
C GLU A 12 4.62 -0.92 -18.84
N LYS A 13 3.46 -0.52 -19.40
CA LYS A 13 2.55 0.48 -18.81
C LYS A 13 1.34 -0.14 -18.13
N LEU A 14 1.14 -1.45 -18.28
CA LEU A 14 0.04 -2.16 -17.64
C LEU A 14 0.45 -2.58 -16.23
N ILE A 15 -0.24 -2.01 -15.23
CA ILE A 15 -0.04 -2.30 -13.82
C ILE A 15 -1.14 -3.26 -13.35
N VAL A 16 -0.76 -4.48 -12.94
CA VAL A 16 -1.69 -5.55 -12.57
C VAL A 16 -2.28 -5.27 -11.19
N GLY A 17 -3.60 -5.32 -11.05
CA GLY A 17 -4.28 -5.18 -9.77
C GLY A 17 -4.19 -6.43 -8.89
N PHE A 18 -3.88 -6.24 -7.61
CA PHE A 18 -3.82 -7.26 -6.56
C PHE A 18 -4.78 -6.87 -5.43
N PRO A 19 -5.81 -7.68 -5.14
CA PRO A 19 -6.74 -7.41 -4.06
C PRO A 19 -6.17 -7.91 -2.73
N THR A 20 -6.21 -7.07 -1.69
CA THR A 20 -5.99 -7.46 -0.28
C THR A 20 -7.31 -7.67 0.43
N TYR A 21 -8.28 -8.25 -0.29
CA TYR A 21 -9.63 -8.55 0.17
C TYR A 21 -10.16 -9.79 -0.56
N GLY A 22 -11.29 -10.30 -0.09
CA GLY A 22 -12.02 -11.38 -0.75
C GLY A 22 -13.49 -11.04 -0.95
N ARG A 23 -14.13 -11.80 -1.84
CA ARG A 23 -15.58 -11.74 -2.06
C ARG A 23 -16.24 -12.96 -1.44
N THR A 24 -17.36 -12.72 -0.80
CA THR A 24 -18.00 -13.71 0.08
C THR A 24 -19.41 -14.04 -0.38
N PHE A 25 -19.83 -15.27 -0.15
CA PHE A 25 -21.14 -15.78 -0.53
C PHE A 25 -21.75 -16.60 0.60
N THR A 26 -23.07 -16.56 0.70
CA THR A 26 -23.84 -17.50 1.52
C THR A 26 -24.31 -18.64 0.62
N LEU A 27 -23.82 -19.85 0.86
CA LEU A 27 -24.19 -21.06 0.12
C LEU A 27 -25.64 -21.46 0.42
N SER A 28 -26.37 -21.87 -0.61
CA SER A 28 -27.76 -22.36 -0.48
C SER A 28 -27.86 -23.88 -0.41
N THR A 29 -26.76 -24.60 -0.61
CA THR A 29 -26.68 -26.07 -0.56
C THR A 29 -25.43 -26.51 0.21
N SER A 30 -25.24 -27.82 0.38
CA SER A 30 -24.02 -28.40 0.95
C SER A 30 -22.83 -28.43 -0.01
N GLN A 31 -23.02 -28.06 -1.29
CA GLN A 31 -21.93 -27.97 -2.26
C GLN A 31 -21.05 -26.76 -1.98
N THR A 32 -19.73 -26.94 -2.01
CA THR A 32 -18.74 -25.94 -1.60
C THR A 32 -17.73 -25.58 -2.69
N GLY A 33 -17.73 -26.31 -3.80
CA GLY A 33 -16.86 -26.05 -4.94
C GLY A 33 -17.22 -24.75 -5.66
N VAL A 34 -16.30 -24.26 -6.48
CA VAL A 34 -16.55 -23.10 -7.35
C VAL A 34 -17.77 -23.36 -8.23
N GLY A 35 -18.69 -22.39 -8.30
CA GLY A 35 -19.94 -22.52 -9.04
C GLY A 35 -21.09 -23.13 -8.23
N ALA A 36 -20.87 -23.50 -6.96
CA ALA A 36 -21.95 -23.90 -6.07
C ALA A 36 -22.99 -22.77 -5.91
N SER A 37 -24.27 -23.16 -5.78
CA SER A 37 -25.36 -22.22 -5.63
C SER A 37 -25.23 -21.38 -4.35
N ALA A 38 -25.37 -20.06 -4.51
CA ALA A 38 -25.40 -19.11 -3.41
C ALA A 38 -26.80 -18.46 -3.30
N SER A 39 -27.27 -18.23 -2.07
CA SER A 39 -28.50 -17.48 -1.80
C SER A 39 -28.29 -15.96 -1.81
N GLY A 40 -27.03 -15.51 -1.81
CA GLY A 40 -26.69 -14.09 -1.80
C GLY A 40 -25.26 -13.82 -1.33
N PRO A 41 -24.95 -12.55 -1.03
CA PRO A 41 -23.66 -12.18 -0.46
C PRO A 41 -23.40 -12.91 0.88
N GLY A 42 -22.14 -13.13 1.20
CA GLY A 42 -21.74 -13.57 2.53
C GLY A 42 -22.02 -12.51 3.57
N GLN A 43 -22.02 -12.91 4.84
CA GLN A 43 -22.25 -12.00 5.96
C GLN A 43 -21.23 -10.86 5.96
N ALA A 44 -21.68 -9.66 6.34
CA ALA A 44 -20.81 -8.51 6.46
C ALA A 44 -19.71 -8.76 7.51
N GLY A 45 -18.48 -8.37 7.20
CA GLY A 45 -17.38 -8.41 8.15
C GLY A 45 -17.59 -7.44 9.31
N THR A 46 -16.99 -7.73 10.47
CA THR A 46 -17.09 -6.90 11.67
C THR A 46 -16.59 -5.46 11.44
N PHE A 47 -15.56 -5.31 10.61
CA PHE A 47 -14.85 -4.06 10.38
C PHE A 47 -15.26 -3.40 9.07
N THR A 48 -15.26 -4.15 7.97
CA THR A 48 -15.65 -3.63 6.64
C THR A 48 -17.15 -3.36 6.55
N ARG A 49 -17.97 -4.12 7.28
CA ARG A 49 -19.43 -3.93 7.41
C ARG A 49 -20.18 -3.92 6.07
N GLU A 50 -19.61 -4.57 5.06
CA GLU A 50 -20.21 -4.74 3.75
C GLU A 50 -20.48 -6.24 3.50
N ALA A 51 -21.74 -6.60 3.24
CA ALA A 51 -22.08 -7.97 2.89
C ALA A 51 -21.44 -8.33 1.54
N GLY A 52 -20.87 -9.53 1.43
CA GLY A 52 -20.21 -9.98 0.21
C GLY A 52 -18.75 -9.55 0.08
N PHE A 53 -18.18 -8.91 1.10
CA PHE A 53 -16.83 -8.35 1.07
C PHE A 53 -16.15 -8.50 2.43
N TRP A 54 -14.92 -9.02 2.44
CA TRP A 54 -14.06 -9.03 3.63
C TRP A 54 -12.66 -8.54 3.29
N SER A 55 -12.08 -7.75 4.18
CA SER A 55 -10.64 -7.46 4.19
C SER A 55 -9.81 -8.73 4.41
N PHE A 56 -8.52 -8.71 4.05
CA PHE A 56 -7.63 -9.84 4.28
C PHE A 56 -7.52 -10.20 5.77
N TYR A 57 -7.47 -9.21 6.66
CA TYR A 57 -7.43 -9.47 8.10
C TYR A 57 -8.74 -10.08 8.64
N GLU A 58 -9.92 -9.73 8.10
CA GLU A 58 -11.17 -10.42 8.42
C GLU A 58 -11.18 -11.87 7.92
N ILE A 59 -10.60 -12.11 6.75
CA ILE A 59 -10.42 -13.45 6.21
C ILE A 59 -9.54 -14.27 7.15
N CYS A 60 -8.40 -13.76 7.61
CA CYS A 60 -7.53 -14.46 8.56
C CYS A 60 -8.28 -14.92 9.82
N VAL A 61 -9.16 -14.07 10.37
CA VAL A 61 -10.03 -14.46 11.50
C VAL A 61 -11.00 -15.57 11.09
N PHE A 62 -11.61 -15.45 9.90
CA PHE A 62 -12.53 -16.45 9.37
C PHE A 62 -11.88 -17.82 9.14
N LEU A 63 -10.61 -17.86 8.70
CA LEU A 63 -9.88 -19.09 8.40
C LEU A 63 -9.75 -20.02 9.60
N SER A 64 -9.81 -19.50 10.83
CA SER A 64 -9.89 -20.32 12.04
C SER A 64 -11.16 -21.19 12.04
N GLY A 65 -10.95 -22.50 11.94
CA GLY A 65 -12.01 -23.51 11.84
C GLY A 65 -12.69 -23.61 10.47
N ALA A 66 -12.16 -22.95 9.43
CA ALA A 66 -12.64 -23.09 8.06
C ALA A 66 -11.90 -24.21 7.32
N THR A 67 -12.55 -24.81 6.32
CA THR A 67 -11.89 -25.67 5.34
C THR A 67 -11.33 -24.81 4.22
N ILE A 68 -10.02 -24.84 4.05
CA ILE A 68 -9.30 -24.08 3.02
C ILE A 68 -9.03 -25.01 1.84
N ASN A 69 -9.32 -24.54 0.63
CA ASN A 69 -9.10 -25.25 -0.62
C ASN A 69 -8.34 -24.34 -1.59
N PHE A 70 -7.55 -24.93 -2.47
CA PHE A 70 -6.85 -24.22 -3.53
C PHE A 70 -7.42 -24.63 -4.89
N ILE A 71 -7.76 -23.66 -5.73
CA ILE A 71 -8.34 -23.91 -7.06
C ILE A 71 -7.18 -24.03 -8.04
N GLU A 72 -6.79 -25.26 -8.38
CA GLU A 72 -5.59 -25.49 -9.20
C GLU A 72 -5.63 -24.76 -10.55
N ASP A 73 -6.78 -24.70 -11.21
CA ASP A 73 -6.87 -24.03 -12.53
C ASP A 73 -6.81 -22.50 -12.42
N GLN A 74 -7.20 -21.93 -11.28
CA GLN A 74 -7.28 -20.48 -11.06
C GLN A 74 -6.12 -19.93 -10.22
N LYS A 75 -5.34 -20.82 -9.58
CA LYS A 75 -4.18 -20.52 -8.74
C LYS A 75 -4.49 -19.56 -7.58
N VAL A 76 -5.68 -19.69 -7.00
CA VAL A 76 -6.15 -18.90 -5.84
C VAL A 76 -6.86 -19.78 -4.81
N PRO A 77 -6.81 -19.41 -3.52
CA PRO A 77 -7.55 -20.11 -2.48
C PRO A 77 -9.03 -19.70 -2.39
N TYR A 78 -9.82 -20.58 -1.79
CA TYR A 78 -11.09 -20.23 -1.16
C TYR A 78 -11.24 -20.97 0.17
N ALA A 79 -12.07 -20.44 1.06
CA ALA A 79 -12.34 -21.06 2.36
C ALA A 79 -13.85 -21.14 2.63
N VAL A 80 -14.25 -22.19 3.35
CA VAL A 80 -15.65 -22.45 3.70
C VAL A 80 -15.80 -22.77 5.18
N LYS A 81 -16.79 -22.16 5.84
CA LYS A 81 -17.17 -22.47 7.22
C LYS A 81 -18.68 -22.35 7.37
N GLY A 82 -19.34 -23.46 7.72
CA GLY A 82 -20.79 -23.54 7.66
C GLY A 82 -21.29 -23.28 6.25
N ASN A 83 -22.18 -22.29 6.08
CA ASN A 83 -22.67 -21.86 4.76
C ASN A 83 -21.95 -20.61 4.22
N GLN A 84 -20.86 -20.15 4.85
CA GLN A 84 -20.09 -19.01 4.38
C GLN A 84 -18.93 -19.47 3.51
N TRP A 85 -18.79 -18.86 2.35
CA TRP A 85 -17.75 -19.12 1.35
C TRP A 85 -17.01 -17.82 1.06
N VAL A 86 -15.67 -17.84 1.00
CA VAL A 86 -14.86 -16.69 0.60
C VAL A 86 -13.79 -17.11 -0.39
N GLY A 87 -13.72 -16.40 -1.52
CA GLY A 87 -12.62 -16.46 -2.47
C GLY A 87 -11.73 -15.25 -2.24
N TYR A 88 -10.43 -15.48 -2.11
CA TYR A 88 -9.49 -14.46 -1.68
C TYR A 88 -8.10 -14.70 -2.27
N ASP A 89 -7.19 -13.77 -2.00
CA ASP A 89 -5.77 -13.89 -2.28
C ASP A 89 -4.96 -14.03 -0.97
N ASP A 90 -3.86 -14.76 -1.06
CA ASP A 90 -2.90 -15.04 0.00
C ASP A 90 -1.46 -14.94 -0.53
N HIS A 91 -0.47 -15.26 0.31
CA HIS A 91 0.94 -15.26 -0.09
C HIS A 91 1.23 -16.13 -1.32
N GLN A 92 0.60 -17.31 -1.43
CA GLN A 92 0.86 -18.27 -2.51
C GLN A 92 0.30 -17.74 -3.85
N SER A 93 -0.93 -17.26 -3.84
CA SER A 93 -1.58 -16.68 -5.03
C SER A 93 -0.93 -15.36 -5.45
N PHE A 94 -0.54 -14.50 -4.51
CA PHE A 94 0.26 -13.30 -4.82
C PHE A 94 1.59 -13.67 -5.47
N THR A 95 2.32 -14.64 -4.91
CA THR A 95 3.59 -15.11 -5.49
C THR A 95 3.39 -15.62 -6.92
N THR A 96 2.35 -16.42 -7.14
CA THR A 96 2.01 -16.96 -8.46
C THR A 96 1.69 -15.85 -9.46
N LYS A 97 0.86 -14.87 -9.07
CA LYS A 97 0.49 -13.73 -9.90
C LYS A 97 1.69 -12.83 -10.21
N ILE A 98 2.63 -12.64 -9.28
CA ILE A 98 3.85 -11.84 -9.51
C ILE A 98 4.80 -12.54 -10.48
N GLN A 99 4.96 -13.86 -10.36
CA GLN A 99 5.75 -14.64 -11.33
C GLN A 99 5.15 -14.55 -12.73
N TRP A 100 3.82 -14.70 -12.84
CA TRP A 100 3.10 -14.52 -14.09
C TRP A 100 3.28 -13.10 -14.65
N LEU A 101 3.15 -12.08 -13.80
CA LEU A 101 3.33 -10.67 -14.15
C LEU A 101 4.70 -10.41 -14.78
N LYS A 102 5.76 -10.90 -14.14
CA LYS A 102 7.14 -10.78 -14.63
C LYS A 102 7.35 -11.51 -15.95
N ALA A 103 6.84 -12.74 -16.07
CA ALA A 103 6.95 -13.54 -17.29
C ALA A 103 6.28 -12.88 -18.50
N HIS A 104 5.32 -11.96 -18.27
CA HIS A 104 4.59 -11.24 -19.31
C HIS A 104 5.07 -9.80 -19.52
N ASN A 105 6.17 -9.39 -18.86
CA ASN A 105 6.74 -8.04 -18.95
C ASN A 105 5.74 -6.92 -18.63
N PHE A 106 4.85 -7.13 -17.65
CA PHE A 106 3.95 -6.07 -17.18
C PHE A 106 4.70 -5.07 -16.28
N GLY A 107 4.24 -3.82 -16.32
CA GLY A 107 4.93 -2.67 -15.71
C GLY A 107 5.02 -2.67 -14.19
N GLY A 108 4.17 -3.44 -13.50
CA GLY A 108 4.20 -3.53 -12.04
C GLY A 108 2.88 -4.02 -11.46
N ALA A 109 2.77 -3.91 -10.14
CA ALA A 109 1.57 -4.25 -9.39
C ALA A 109 0.93 -3.02 -8.74
N MET A 110 -0.39 -2.99 -8.71
CA MET A 110 -1.21 -2.06 -7.96
C MET A 110 -1.94 -2.87 -6.90
N ALA A 111 -1.99 -2.39 -5.66
CA ALA A 111 -2.69 -3.06 -4.58
C ALA A 111 -3.97 -2.30 -4.22
N TRP A 112 -5.09 -3.02 -4.15
CA TRP A 112 -6.33 -2.52 -3.59
C TRP A 112 -6.68 -3.33 -2.34
N ALA A 113 -6.52 -2.80 -1.13
CA ALA A 113 -5.92 -1.53 -0.76
C ALA A 113 -5.03 -1.68 0.49
N LEU A 114 -4.30 -0.62 0.85
CA LEU A 114 -3.40 -0.66 2.01
C LEU A 114 -4.15 -1.04 3.31
N ASP A 115 -5.28 -0.42 3.56
CA ASP A 115 -6.09 -0.58 4.76
C ASP A 115 -6.84 -1.92 4.87
N LEU A 116 -6.81 -2.75 3.83
CA LEU A 116 -7.46 -4.07 3.79
C LEU A 116 -6.49 -5.23 4.02
N ASP A 117 -5.18 -5.00 3.89
CA ASP A 117 -4.15 -5.94 4.33
C ASP A 117 -4.08 -5.96 5.87
N ASP A 118 -3.36 -6.89 6.49
CA ASP A 118 -3.06 -6.83 7.93
C ASP A 118 -1.99 -5.76 8.22
N PHE A 119 -2.36 -4.51 8.00
CA PHE A 119 -1.49 -3.33 8.08
C PHE A 119 -0.89 -3.11 9.47
N SER A 120 -1.51 -3.68 10.52
CA SER A 120 -1.01 -3.61 11.89
C SER A 120 -0.20 -4.85 12.30
N GLY A 121 -0.33 -5.95 11.54
CA GLY A 121 0.33 -7.23 11.78
C GLY A 121 -0.20 -8.00 12.99
N ASN A 122 -1.36 -7.61 13.52
CA ASN A 122 -1.89 -8.16 14.77
C ASN A 122 -2.93 -9.27 14.58
N THR A 123 -3.35 -9.55 13.34
CA THR A 123 -4.52 -10.42 13.08
C THR A 123 -4.11 -11.75 12.45
N CYS A 124 -3.29 -11.71 11.41
CA CYS A 124 -2.93 -12.87 10.60
C CYS A 124 -1.70 -13.61 11.14
N SER A 125 -0.98 -13.05 12.12
CA SER A 125 0.31 -13.57 12.61
C SER A 125 1.39 -13.70 11.52
N GLN A 126 1.32 -12.81 10.52
CA GLN A 126 2.22 -12.77 9.36
C GLN A 126 3.06 -11.49 9.30
N GLY A 127 3.06 -10.70 10.39
CA GLY A 127 3.71 -9.40 10.44
C GLY A 127 2.90 -8.29 9.78
N VAL A 128 3.45 -7.08 9.79
CA VAL A 128 2.82 -5.88 9.22
C VAL A 128 2.78 -5.96 7.69
N TYR A 129 1.63 -5.65 7.08
CA TYR A 129 1.43 -5.63 5.62
C TYR A 129 1.90 -6.91 4.90
N PRO A 130 1.41 -8.10 5.28
CA PRO A 130 1.96 -9.36 4.76
C PRO A 130 1.83 -9.50 3.23
N LEU A 131 0.69 -9.12 2.65
CA LEU A 131 0.47 -9.23 1.21
C LEU A 131 1.22 -8.13 0.44
N ILE A 132 1.20 -6.90 0.95
CA ILE A 132 1.91 -5.78 0.29
C ILE A 132 3.42 -5.95 0.37
N ASN A 133 3.95 -6.46 1.49
CA ASN A 133 5.38 -6.78 1.59
C ASN A 133 5.78 -7.95 0.67
N THR A 134 4.85 -8.86 0.37
CA THR A 134 5.07 -9.88 -0.68
C THR A 134 5.27 -9.23 -2.05
N LEU A 135 4.45 -8.25 -2.41
CA LEU A 135 4.62 -7.48 -3.66
C LEU A 135 5.97 -6.75 -3.67
N LYS A 136 6.28 -6.01 -2.60
CA LYS A 136 7.52 -5.23 -2.49
C LYS A 136 8.76 -6.11 -2.64
N SER A 137 8.80 -7.22 -1.90
CA SER A 137 9.91 -8.16 -1.89
C SER A 137 10.10 -8.80 -3.27
N LEU A 138 9.03 -9.36 -3.84
CA LEU A 138 9.15 -10.10 -5.08
C LEU A 138 9.31 -9.22 -6.32
N LEU A 139 8.87 -7.96 -6.30
CA LEU A 139 9.14 -7.01 -7.38
C LEU A 139 10.53 -6.36 -7.28
N ASN A 140 11.34 -6.72 -6.27
CA ASN A 140 12.65 -6.13 -6.00
C ASN A 140 12.60 -4.59 -5.92
N ILE A 141 11.55 -4.03 -5.31
CA ILE A 141 11.42 -2.58 -5.17
C ILE A 141 12.44 -2.12 -4.13
N GLN A 142 13.59 -1.66 -4.61
CA GLN A 142 14.60 -0.99 -3.80
C GLN A 142 14.10 0.43 -3.53
N ILE A 143 13.78 0.73 -2.27
CA ILE A 143 13.60 2.12 -1.84
C ILE A 143 15.01 2.63 -1.56
N ALA A 144 15.57 3.41 -2.47
CA ALA A 144 16.74 4.20 -2.15
C ALA A 144 16.34 5.18 -1.02
N ASP A 145 17.05 5.12 0.11
CA ASP A 145 16.94 6.13 1.18
C ASP A 145 17.17 7.51 0.54
N GLY A 146 16.09 8.27 0.34
CA GLY A 146 16.12 9.53 -0.40
C GLY A 146 15.03 9.75 -1.45
N GLY A 147 14.01 8.89 -1.53
CA GLY A 147 12.75 9.23 -2.23
C GLY A 147 12.82 9.25 -3.76
N SER A 148 13.81 8.59 -4.36
CA SER A 148 13.83 8.36 -5.81
C SER A 148 13.73 6.86 -6.11
N ILE A 149 12.67 6.47 -6.82
CA ILE A 149 12.44 5.09 -7.27
C ILE A 149 13.34 4.86 -8.48
N THR A 150 14.40 4.07 -8.34
CA THR A 150 15.20 3.61 -9.48
C THR A 150 14.70 2.24 -9.93
N HIS A 151 13.97 2.20 -11.05
CA HIS A 151 13.81 0.96 -11.80
C HIS A 151 15.09 0.72 -12.61
N ASN A 152 15.75 -0.42 -12.42
CA ASN A 152 16.80 -0.90 -13.34
C ASN A 152 16.13 -1.27 -14.68
N SER A 153 15.82 -0.26 -15.48
CA SER A 153 15.39 -0.40 -16.87
C SER A 153 16.51 0.12 -17.76
N THR A 154 17.12 -0.77 -18.53
CA THR A 154 18.06 -0.44 -19.59
C THR A 154 17.26 0.24 -20.70
N SER A 155 17.21 1.57 -20.73
CA SER A 155 16.58 2.32 -21.82
C SER A 155 17.60 3.18 -22.55
N SER A 156 17.73 2.92 -23.85
CA SER A 156 18.42 3.74 -24.85
C SER A 156 17.90 5.18 -24.85
N GLU A 157 18.85 6.10 -24.78
CA GLU A 157 18.69 7.54 -24.64
C GLU A 157 18.07 8.16 -25.90
N SER A 158 16.92 8.83 -25.75
CA SER A 158 16.44 9.81 -26.73
C SER A 158 16.16 11.11 -25.99
N THR A 159 16.84 12.16 -26.42
CA THR A 159 16.89 13.49 -25.79
C THR A 159 15.62 14.30 -26.12
N PRO A 160 14.90 14.85 -25.12
CA PRO A 160 13.89 15.88 -25.38
C PRO A 160 14.47 17.29 -25.21
N LEU A 161 14.20 18.15 -26.20
CA LEU A 161 14.51 19.58 -26.21
C LEU A 161 13.77 20.33 -25.08
N LYS A 162 14.53 21.15 -24.35
CA LYS A 162 14.07 21.98 -23.23
C LYS A 162 13.42 23.29 -23.73
N PRO A 163 12.20 23.66 -23.30
CA PRO A 163 11.68 25.01 -23.50
C PRO A 163 12.21 25.97 -22.41
N SER A 164 12.68 27.14 -22.84
CA SER A 164 13.12 28.24 -21.97
C SER A 164 11.92 29.07 -21.49
N VAL A 165 11.79 29.26 -20.18
CA VAL A 165 10.82 30.19 -19.56
C VAL A 165 11.58 31.41 -18.98
N PRO A 166 11.08 32.65 -19.09
CA PRO A 166 11.80 33.86 -18.67
C PRO A 166 11.94 33.99 -17.14
N LYS A 167 13.09 34.54 -16.72
CA LYS A 167 13.48 34.79 -15.33
C LYS A 167 12.84 36.11 -14.83
N VAL A 168 12.03 36.06 -13.79
CA VAL A 168 11.49 37.24 -13.08
C VAL A 168 12.52 37.72 -12.04
N PRO A 169 12.71 39.04 -11.80
CA PRO A 169 13.76 39.54 -10.91
C PRO A 169 13.41 39.32 -9.44
N THR A 170 14.36 38.76 -8.68
CA THR A 170 14.34 38.68 -7.23
C THR A 170 14.95 39.95 -6.66
N THR A 171 14.17 40.73 -5.90
CA THR A 171 14.68 41.80 -5.05
C THR A 171 15.20 41.20 -3.75
N THR A 172 16.50 41.32 -3.53
CA THR A 172 17.19 41.07 -2.27
C THR A 172 16.92 42.21 -1.30
N ASP A 173 16.41 41.88 -0.11
CA ASP A 173 16.44 42.76 1.07
C ASP A 173 17.15 42.00 2.21
N PRO A 174 18.24 42.52 2.78
CA PRO A 174 18.98 41.85 3.84
C PRO A 174 18.40 42.21 5.22
N HIS A 175 18.30 41.18 6.10
CA HIS A 175 18.00 41.20 7.54
C HIS A 175 16.54 40.97 8.00
N THR A 176 16.17 39.70 8.25
CA THR A 176 15.82 39.14 9.60
C THR A 176 15.17 37.76 9.48
N SER A 177 15.54 36.86 10.39
CA SER A 177 15.19 35.43 10.41
C SER A 177 13.84 35.13 11.06
N THR A 178 13.24 34.00 10.66
CA THR A 178 12.19 33.20 11.31
C THR A 178 10.81 33.83 11.52
N ASN A 179 9.79 33.43 10.74
CA ASN A 179 8.45 33.14 11.28
C ASN A 179 7.39 32.49 10.36
N ASN A 180 7.71 31.98 9.16
CA ASN A 180 6.68 31.41 8.25
C ASN A 180 6.86 29.93 7.86
N TRP A 181 7.64 29.13 8.59
CA TRP A 181 7.87 27.72 8.23
C TRP A 181 6.58 26.88 8.24
N CYS A 182 5.69 27.17 9.18
CA CYS A 182 4.39 26.50 9.32
C CYS A 182 3.30 27.02 8.38
N HIS A 183 3.59 27.97 7.50
CA HIS A 183 2.59 28.51 6.57
C HIS A 183 2.13 27.40 5.60
N GLY A 184 0.82 27.15 5.55
CA GLY A 184 0.21 26.09 4.74
C GLY A 184 0.40 24.65 5.27
N LYS A 185 0.98 24.47 6.46
CA LYS A 185 1.09 23.16 7.12
C LYS A 185 -0.09 22.92 8.07
N LEU A 186 -0.49 21.65 8.20
CA LEU A 186 -1.47 21.25 9.20
C LEU A 186 -0.88 21.43 10.62
N PRO A 187 -1.72 21.67 11.64
CA PRO A 187 -1.25 21.69 13.02
C PRO A 187 -0.55 20.39 13.41
N GLY A 188 0.58 20.49 14.12
CA GLY A 188 1.33 19.31 14.56
C GLY A 188 2.84 19.54 14.66
N LEU A 189 3.55 18.47 15.05
CA LEU A 189 5.00 18.47 15.21
C LEU A 189 5.70 17.94 13.95
N TYR A 190 6.78 18.60 13.56
CA TYR A 190 7.56 18.28 12.38
C TYR A 190 9.05 18.33 12.68
N ALA A 191 9.81 17.33 12.23
CA ALA A 191 11.26 17.32 12.37
C ALA A 191 11.91 18.55 11.71
N ASP A 192 12.93 19.12 12.37
CA ASP A 192 13.79 20.09 11.70
C ASP A 192 14.76 19.33 10.76
N PRO A 193 14.78 19.64 9.45
CA PRO A 193 15.66 18.97 8.49
C PRO A 193 17.15 19.28 8.73
N ASN A 194 17.48 20.33 9.46
CA ASN A 194 18.85 20.79 9.72
C ASN A 194 19.34 20.43 11.12
N ASP A 195 18.46 20.07 12.06
CA ASP A 195 18.83 19.78 13.45
C ASP A 195 17.97 18.64 14.03
N ARG A 196 18.58 17.47 14.23
CA ARG A 196 17.89 16.28 14.74
C ARG A 196 17.41 16.41 16.18
N GLN A 197 17.93 17.37 16.96
CA GLN A 197 17.45 17.65 18.31
C GLN A 197 16.29 18.64 18.33
N LYS A 198 15.87 19.20 17.17
CA LYS A 198 14.82 20.20 17.11
C LYS A 198 13.66 19.81 16.24
N PHE A 199 12.54 20.48 16.48
CA PHE A 199 11.31 20.29 15.76
C PHE A 199 10.48 21.57 15.71
N TYR A 200 9.68 21.69 14.66
CA TYR A 200 8.68 22.72 14.49
C TYR A 200 7.35 22.24 15.04
N ASN A 201 6.77 23.00 15.95
CA ASN A 201 5.39 22.88 16.38
C ASN A 201 4.56 23.92 15.63
N CYS A 202 3.66 23.44 14.77
CA CYS A 202 2.77 24.29 13.98
C CYS A 202 1.39 24.37 14.62
N GLY A 203 0.88 25.60 14.80
CA GLY A 203 -0.49 25.85 15.26
C GLY A 203 -1.05 27.11 14.61
N GLY A 204 -2.17 27.01 13.90
CA GLY A 204 -2.80 28.16 13.24
C GLY A 204 -1.89 28.89 12.24
N GLY A 205 -0.99 28.17 11.56
CA GLY A 205 0.02 28.74 10.66
C GLY A 205 1.23 29.38 11.36
N GLN A 206 1.22 29.46 12.69
CA GLN A 206 2.34 29.98 13.48
C GLN A 206 3.42 28.92 13.68
N THR A 207 4.67 29.37 13.68
CA THR A 207 5.85 28.51 13.82
C THR A 207 6.42 28.62 15.23
N PHE A 208 6.45 27.51 15.96
CA PHE A 208 7.16 27.40 17.23
C PHE A 208 8.33 26.42 17.07
N HIS A 209 9.55 26.92 17.10
CA HIS A 209 10.75 26.08 16.99
C HIS A 209 11.19 25.64 18.40
N GLN A 210 11.21 24.34 18.65
CA GLN A 210 11.46 23.75 19.96
C GLN A 210 12.61 22.73 19.90
N SER A 211 13.31 22.58 21.02
CA SER A 211 14.33 21.56 21.21
C SER A 211 13.78 20.40 22.02
N CYS A 212 14.22 19.19 21.69
CA CYS A 212 14.07 18.04 22.56
C CYS A 212 14.87 18.23 23.87
N PRO A 213 14.48 17.52 24.95
CA PRO A 213 15.32 17.40 26.13
C PRO A 213 16.73 16.92 25.80
N GLU A 214 17.69 17.29 26.63
CA GLU A 214 19.11 17.01 26.40
C GLU A 214 19.36 15.53 26.08
N ALA A 215 20.18 15.28 25.05
CA ALA A 215 20.51 13.97 24.49
C ALA A 215 19.38 13.19 23.76
N LEU A 216 18.18 13.77 23.61
CA LEU A 216 17.11 13.17 22.79
C LEU A 216 17.06 13.78 21.38
N ILE A 217 16.67 12.95 20.40
CA ILE A 217 16.39 13.37 19.03
C ILE A 217 14.90 13.33 18.73
N PHE A 218 14.43 14.23 17.87
CA PHE A 218 13.04 14.24 17.46
C PHE A 218 12.77 13.15 16.43
N SER A 219 11.75 12.33 16.69
CA SER A 219 11.32 11.23 15.82
C SER A 219 9.99 11.59 15.16
N GLN A 220 10.05 11.81 13.84
CA GLN A 220 8.88 12.13 13.02
C GLN A 220 7.80 11.02 13.05
N THR A 221 8.19 9.77 13.30
CA THR A 221 7.29 8.61 13.36
C THR A 221 6.38 8.63 14.58
N CYS A 222 6.91 8.97 15.75
CA CYS A 222 6.12 9.03 17.00
C CYS A 222 5.67 10.45 17.35
N LYS A 223 6.15 11.47 16.62
CA LYS A 223 5.98 12.88 16.98
C LYS A 223 6.49 13.18 18.39
N CYS A 224 7.64 12.59 18.74
CA CYS A 224 8.16 12.60 20.11
C CYS A 224 9.70 12.67 20.14
N CYS A 225 10.25 13.13 21.25
CA CYS A 225 11.69 13.09 21.52
C CYS A 225 12.06 11.72 22.10
N LYS A 226 13.02 11.03 21.48
CA LYS A 226 13.48 9.70 21.90
C LYS A 226 15.00 9.61 21.85
N TRP A 227 15.56 8.59 22.46
CA TRP A 227 16.99 8.30 22.35
C TRP A 227 17.38 8.02 20.89
N PRO A 228 18.61 8.42 20.47
CA PRO A 228 19.13 8.19 19.13
C PRO A 228 19.01 6.74 18.64
#